data_AF-A0A7U9SSV0-F1
#
_entry.id   AF-A0A7U9SSV0-F1
#
_cell.length_a   1.000
_cell.length_b   1.000
_cell.length_c   1.000
_cell.angle_alpha   90.00
_cell.angle_beta   90.00
_cell.angle_gamma   90.00
#
_symmetry.space_group_name_H-M   'P 1'
#
loop_
_entity.id
_entity.type
_entity.pdbx_description
1 polymer ?
#
loop_
_entity_poly.entity_id
_entity_poly.type
_entity_poly.pdbx_seq_one_letter_code
_entity_poly.pdbx_strand_id
1 'polypeptide(L)'
;MDKSKIEQKDNNIKEDLEIKKFYAIQLESGAFISGMLVAKNEQIINEEVKKSYRIVFGNAKYIDLYEDEILSINLIQPGQDREEYFAEFELEHNVQCLDDKDRMLNNDVILGNIIYRKEMWDSLTESEKKEFISQLQLCPEEIVDLINILVDYKNENKKLYDKREKMQNATLDFMNKYEVVKEIFPSLTKAIEFLYKESGIEKIIMAI
;
A
#
# COMPACT_ATOMS: atom_id res chain seq x y z
N MET A 1 -11.05 33.39 19.37
CA MET A 1 -11.13 31.99 18.94
C MET A 1 -10.10 31.80 17.86
N ASP A 2 -9.09 31.01 18.20
CA ASP A 2 -7.88 30.76 17.42
C ASP A 2 -8.20 30.23 16.03
N LYS A 3 -7.57 30.85 15.03
CA LYS A 3 -7.38 30.24 13.73
C LYS A 3 -6.33 29.15 13.93
N SER A 4 -6.79 27.91 13.81
CA SER A 4 -5.99 26.70 13.72
C SER A 4 -4.67 26.96 12.99
N LYS A 5 -3.57 26.93 13.76
CA LYS A 5 -2.22 26.72 13.25
C LYS A 5 -2.23 25.40 12.51
N ILE A 6 -2.38 25.46 11.19
CA ILE A 6 -1.90 24.41 10.31
C ILE A 6 -0.39 24.53 10.42
N GLU A 7 0.21 23.69 11.26
CA GLU A 7 1.63 23.41 11.22
C GLU A 7 1.92 22.86 9.82
N GLN A 8 2.28 23.76 8.90
CA GLN A 8 3.14 23.41 7.79
C GLN A 8 4.41 22.87 8.46
N LYS A 9 4.56 21.54 8.44
CA LYS A 9 5.85 20.91 8.70
C LYS A 9 6.83 21.53 7.73
N ASP A 10 7.62 22.46 8.22
CA ASP A 10 8.86 22.88 7.59
C ASP A 10 9.60 21.59 7.22
N ASN A 11 9.71 21.33 5.91
CA ASN A 11 10.66 20.38 5.37
C ASN A 11 12.05 20.91 5.72
N ASN A 12 12.49 20.61 6.93
CA ASN A 12 13.82 20.93 7.41
C ASN A 12 14.81 20.19 6.51
N ILE A 13 15.43 20.92 5.58
CA ILE A 13 16.64 20.54 4.83
C ILE A 13 17.85 20.29 5.78
N LYS A 14 17.62 20.22 7.09
CA LYS A 14 18.60 20.21 8.18
C LYS A 14 18.78 18.85 8.83
N GLU A 15 18.42 17.76 8.17
CA GLU A 15 18.93 16.45 8.58
C GLU A 15 20.41 16.36 8.18
N ASP A 16 21.26 15.86 9.08
CA ASP A 16 22.70 15.71 8.87
C ASP A 16 22.96 14.79 7.66
N LEU A 17 23.05 15.37 6.46
CA LEU A 17 23.29 14.60 5.24
C LEU A 17 24.57 13.75 5.37
N GLU A 18 24.53 12.46 5.11
CA GLU A 18 25.68 11.59 5.27
C GLU A 18 26.44 11.46 3.94
N ILE A 19 27.77 11.61 4.01
CA ILE A 19 28.61 11.34 2.84
C ILE A 19 28.55 9.84 2.52
N LYS A 20 28.63 9.49 1.24
CA LYS A 20 28.50 8.13 0.68
C LYS A 20 27.09 7.53 0.76
N LYS A 21 26.06 8.35 1.00
CA LYS A 21 24.67 7.95 0.83
C LYS A 21 24.10 8.48 -0.48
N PHE A 22 23.11 7.77 -1.01
CA PHE A 22 22.37 8.19 -2.18
C PHE A 22 21.22 9.10 -1.78
N TYR A 23 20.96 10.11 -2.59
CA TYR A 23 19.91 11.09 -2.35
C TYR A 23 19.12 11.35 -3.62
N ALA A 24 17.82 11.58 -3.46
CA ALA A 24 16.95 12.17 -4.46
C ALA A 24 16.81 13.66 -4.14
N ILE A 25 17.12 14.51 -5.12
CA ILE A 25 17.27 15.96 -4.94
C ILE A 25 16.36 16.67 -5.94
N GLN A 26 15.51 17.55 -5.44
CA GLN A 26 14.68 18.43 -6.24
C GLN A 26 15.24 19.85 -6.17
N LEU A 27 15.47 20.47 -7.32
CA LEU A 27 15.91 21.85 -7.41
C LEU A 27 14.73 22.81 -7.45
N GLU A 28 14.96 24.06 -7.06
CA GLU A 28 14.00 25.17 -7.18
C GLU A 28 13.55 25.42 -8.63
N SER A 29 14.39 25.04 -9.61
CA SER A 29 14.05 25.07 -11.04
C SER A 29 13.02 24.02 -11.47
N GLY A 30 12.68 23.06 -10.59
CA GLY A 30 11.83 21.91 -10.88
C GLY A 30 12.58 20.68 -11.41
N ALA A 31 13.89 20.76 -11.65
CA ALA A 31 14.70 19.62 -12.07
C ALA A 31 14.90 18.60 -10.93
N PHE A 32 15.01 17.32 -11.29
CA PHE A 32 15.27 16.21 -10.38
C PHE A 32 16.62 15.56 -10.68
N ILE A 33 17.41 15.34 -9.63
CA ILE A 33 18.72 14.70 -9.69
C ILE A 33 18.75 13.57 -8.66
N SER A 34 19.29 12.42 -9.04
CA SER A 34 19.63 11.36 -8.10
C SER A 34 21.12 11.06 -8.18
N GLY A 35 21.74 10.85 -7.01
CA GLY A 35 23.16 10.56 -6.96
C GLY A 35 23.68 10.42 -5.54
N MET A 36 24.96 10.07 -5.44
CA MET A 36 25.63 9.89 -4.17
C MET A 36 26.22 11.22 -3.69
N LEU A 37 25.95 11.60 -2.45
CA LEU A 37 26.62 12.72 -1.81
C LEU A 37 28.06 12.34 -1.48
N VAL A 38 29.04 13.05 -2.05
CA VAL A 38 30.47 12.75 -1.85
C VAL A 38 31.25 13.84 -1.13
N ALA A 39 30.72 15.06 -1.06
CA ALA A 39 31.31 16.15 -0.30
C ALA A 39 30.27 17.19 0.11
N LYS A 40 30.52 17.84 1.25
CA LYS A 40 29.86 19.06 1.68
C LYS A 40 30.92 20.15 1.72
N ASN A 41 30.70 21.25 1.01
CA ASN A 41 31.65 22.34 0.93
C ASN A 41 31.01 23.62 1.50
N GLU A 42 31.84 24.44 2.11
CA GLU A 42 31.52 25.81 2.50
C GLU A 42 32.47 26.75 1.76
N GLN A 43 31.93 27.76 1.10
CA GLN A 43 32.69 28.76 0.36
C GLN A 43 32.23 30.16 0.77
N ILE A 44 33.17 31.09 0.88
CA ILE A 44 32.84 32.50 1.12
C ILE A 44 32.74 33.20 -0.23
N ILE A 45 31.55 33.68 -0.57
CA ILE A 45 31.28 34.43 -1.81
C ILE A 45 30.60 35.72 -1.39
N ASN A 46 31.17 36.87 -1.77
CA ASN A 46 30.64 38.20 -1.43
C ASN A 46 30.36 38.38 0.08
N GLU A 47 31.29 37.97 0.93
CA GLU A 47 31.19 38.05 2.41
C GLU A 47 30.12 37.15 3.05
N GLU A 48 29.42 36.33 2.25
CA GLU A 48 28.43 35.34 2.72
C GLU A 48 28.98 33.91 2.63
N VAL A 49 28.66 33.09 3.63
CA VAL A 49 28.99 31.65 3.62
C VAL A 49 27.94 30.91 2.78
N LYS A 50 28.35 30.35 1.66
CA LYS A 50 27.55 29.47 0.82
C LYS A 50 27.90 28.01 1.05
N LYS A 51 26.89 27.20 1.34
CA LYS A 51 26.99 25.74 1.42
C LYS A 51 26.68 25.11 0.07
N SER A 52 27.45 24.10 -0.30
CA SER A 52 27.20 23.30 -1.51
C SER A 52 27.44 21.81 -1.27
N TYR A 53 26.70 21.01 -2.02
CA TYR A 53 26.68 19.56 -1.95
C TYR A 53 27.20 18.98 -3.26
N ARG A 54 28.27 18.19 -3.21
CA ARG A 54 28.80 17.49 -4.40
C ARG A 54 28.09 16.17 -4.57
N ILE A 55 27.38 16.03 -5.68
CA ILE A 55 26.61 14.84 -6.04
C ILE A 55 27.27 14.16 -7.23
N VAL A 56 27.62 12.89 -7.07
CA VAL A 56 28.12 12.05 -8.16
C VAL A 56 26.96 11.25 -8.76
N PHE A 57 26.87 11.28 -10.08
CA PHE A 57 25.94 10.47 -10.88
C PHE A 57 26.75 9.66 -11.91
N GLY A 58 26.13 8.66 -12.55
CA GLY A 58 26.81 7.65 -13.36
C GLY A 58 27.87 8.19 -14.34
N ASN A 59 28.89 7.36 -14.63
CA ASN A 59 30.07 7.69 -15.44
C ASN A 59 31.03 8.75 -14.85
N ALA A 60 31.21 8.73 -13.52
CA ALA A 60 32.13 9.63 -12.80
C ALA A 60 31.88 11.13 -13.02
N LYS A 61 30.65 11.49 -13.44
CA LYS A 61 30.22 12.88 -13.54
C LYS A 61 29.76 13.35 -12.18
N TYR A 62 30.01 14.61 -11.88
CA TYR A 62 29.56 15.23 -10.64
C TYR A 62 28.97 16.62 -10.92
N ILE A 63 28.13 17.05 -9.99
CA ILE A 63 27.59 18.41 -9.93
C ILE A 63 27.75 18.92 -8.50
N ASP A 64 28.09 20.19 -8.36
CA ASP A 64 28.02 20.90 -7.10
C ASP A 64 26.71 21.70 -7.11
N LEU A 65 25.84 21.45 -6.12
CA LEU A 65 24.56 22.13 -5.96
C LEU A 65 24.63 23.03 -4.74
N TYR A 66 24.29 24.30 -4.87
CA TYR A 66 24.20 25.19 -3.72
C TYR A 66 22.92 24.93 -2.93
N GLU A 67 22.99 25.12 -1.61
CA GLU A 67 21.85 24.87 -0.72
C GLU A 67 20.62 25.72 -1.07
N ASP A 68 20.82 26.94 -1.57
CA ASP A 68 19.76 27.86 -2.02
C ASP A 68 19.12 27.44 -3.36
N GLU A 69 19.70 26.48 -4.08
CA GLU A 69 19.14 25.92 -5.32
C GLU A 69 18.27 24.67 -5.06
N ILE A 70 18.31 24.13 -3.85
CA ILE A 70 17.69 22.85 -3.48
C ILE A 70 16.36 23.12 -2.78
N LEU A 71 15.28 22.65 -3.40
CA LEU A 71 13.94 22.66 -2.81
C LEU A 71 13.77 21.51 -1.80
N SER A 72 14.27 20.32 -2.12
CA SER A 72 14.25 19.18 -1.20
C SER A 72 15.39 18.19 -1.47
N ILE A 73 15.84 17.51 -0.41
CA ILE A 73 16.83 16.44 -0.46
C ILE A 73 16.35 15.30 0.43
N ASN A 74 16.18 14.11 -0.15
CA ASN A 74 15.65 12.94 0.53
C ASN A 74 16.66 11.81 0.46
N LEU A 75 17.01 11.23 1.61
CA LEU A 75 17.88 10.06 1.68
C LEU A 75 17.21 8.90 0.92
N ILE A 76 17.91 8.40 -0.09
CA ILE A 76 17.63 7.08 -0.66
C ILE A 76 18.27 6.11 0.31
N GLN A 77 17.46 5.57 1.23
CA GLN A 77 17.95 4.49 2.07
C GLN A 77 18.38 3.35 1.15
N PRO A 78 19.63 2.86 1.25
CA PRO A 78 19.92 1.55 0.72
C PRO A 78 19.08 0.60 1.57
N GLY A 79 17.94 0.17 1.03
CA GLY A 79 17.17 -0.91 1.63
C GLY A 79 18.03 -2.17 1.68
N GLN A 80 17.66 -3.10 2.56
CA GLN A 80 17.93 -4.53 2.35
C GLN A 80 17.96 -4.86 0.86
N ASP A 81 18.84 -5.78 0.47
CA ASP A 81 18.77 -6.29 -0.89
C ASP A 81 17.32 -6.70 -1.16
N ARG A 82 16.74 -6.24 -2.26
CA ARG A 82 15.31 -6.41 -2.53
C ARG A 82 14.95 -7.89 -2.41
N GLU A 83 15.85 -8.74 -2.91
CA GLU A 83 15.79 -10.19 -2.82
C GLU A 83 15.78 -10.70 -1.36
N GLU A 84 16.58 -10.11 -0.48
CA GLU A 84 16.62 -10.43 0.96
C GLU A 84 15.30 -10.08 1.65
N TYR A 85 14.74 -8.89 1.39
CA TYR A 85 13.44 -8.50 1.93
C TYR A 85 12.34 -9.48 1.50
N PHE A 86 12.27 -9.81 0.20
CA PHE A 86 11.23 -10.70 -0.31
C PHE A 86 11.42 -12.15 0.13
N ALA A 87 12.66 -12.58 0.41
CA ALA A 87 12.95 -13.87 1.04
C ALA A 87 12.44 -13.94 2.49
N GLU A 88 12.70 -12.89 3.28
CA GLU A 88 12.19 -12.78 4.66
C GLU A 88 10.67 -12.74 4.67
N PHE A 89 10.06 -11.90 3.82
CA PHE A 89 8.62 -11.79 3.69
C PHE A 89 7.95 -13.12 3.29
N GLU A 90 8.56 -13.87 2.36
CA GLU A 90 8.10 -15.20 1.97
C GLU A 90 8.12 -16.17 3.15
N LEU A 91 9.18 -16.16 3.97
CA LEU A 91 9.28 -17.03 5.14
C LEU A 91 8.29 -16.66 6.24
N GLU A 92 8.14 -15.37 6.54
CA GLU A 92 7.27 -14.88 7.61
C GLU A 92 5.80 -15.10 7.31
N HIS A 93 5.40 -14.86 6.06
CA HIS A 93 3.99 -14.88 5.69
C HIS A 93 3.61 -16.03 4.76
N ASN A 94 4.54 -16.89 4.36
CA ASN A 94 4.29 -18.03 3.47
C ASN A 94 3.61 -17.60 2.15
N VAL A 95 4.10 -16.52 1.56
CA VAL A 95 3.75 -16.04 0.21
C VAL A 95 4.94 -16.26 -0.71
N GLN A 96 4.68 -16.88 -1.86
CA GLN A 96 5.70 -17.06 -2.87
C GLN A 96 6.09 -15.70 -3.47
N CYS A 97 7.31 -15.26 -3.18
CA CYS A 97 7.95 -14.06 -3.71
C CYS A 97 9.13 -14.40 -4.63
N LEU A 98 9.72 -15.59 -4.46
CA LEU A 98 10.86 -16.08 -5.23
C LEU A 98 10.47 -17.24 -6.17
N ASP A 99 11.27 -17.42 -7.22
CA ASP A 99 11.23 -18.59 -8.10
C ASP A 99 12.09 -19.75 -7.54
N ASP A 100 12.04 -20.90 -8.22
CA ASP A 100 12.78 -22.10 -7.81
C ASP A 100 14.33 -21.96 -7.84
N LYS A 101 14.85 -20.80 -8.25
CA LYS A 101 16.28 -20.46 -8.30
C LYS A 101 16.62 -19.30 -7.38
N ASP A 102 15.77 -19.03 -6.39
CA ASP A 102 15.90 -17.94 -5.42
C ASP A 102 15.93 -16.55 -6.07
N ARG A 103 15.34 -16.41 -7.27
CA ARG A 103 15.23 -15.10 -7.94
C ARG A 103 13.87 -14.51 -7.68
N MET A 104 13.85 -13.21 -7.44
CA MET A 104 12.61 -12.49 -7.21
C MET A 104 11.66 -12.60 -8.42
N LEU A 105 10.40 -12.92 -8.15
CA LEU A 105 9.33 -12.88 -9.15
C LEU A 105 9.03 -11.43 -9.56
N ASN A 106 8.35 -11.26 -10.70
CA ASN A 106 7.90 -9.93 -11.12
C ASN A 106 6.91 -9.33 -10.11
N ASN A 107 6.91 -8.00 -10.00
CA ASN A 107 6.09 -7.25 -9.04
C ASN A 107 4.60 -7.61 -9.11
N ASP A 108 4.05 -7.71 -10.33
CA ASP A 108 2.66 -8.09 -10.59
C ASP A 108 2.32 -9.50 -10.06
N VAL A 109 3.25 -10.45 -10.22
CA VAL A 109 3.09 -11.83 -9.75
C VAL A 109 3.09 -11.89 -8.23
N ILE A 110 4.05 -11.20 -7.58
CA ILE A 110 4.13 -11.16 -6.12
C ILE A 110 2.87 -10.53 -5.53
N LEU A 111 2.42 -9.40 -6.11
CA LEU A 111 1.20 -8.74 -5.69
C LEU A 111 -0.03 -9.66 -5.85
N GLY A 112 -0.11 -10.36 -6.98
CA GLY A 112 -1.18 -11.31 -7.24
C GLY A 112 -1.18 -12.48 -6.24
N ASN A 113 -0.02 -12.95 -5.81
CA ASN A 113 0.10 -13.99 -4.79
C ASN A 113 -0.43 -13.51 -3.43
N ILE A 114 -0.16 -12.25 -3.06
CA ILE A 114 -0.62 -11.67 -1.79
C ILE A 114 -2.13 -11.41 -1.80
N ILE A 115 -2.64 -10.80 -2.87
CA ILE A 115 -4.03 -10.37 -2.96
C ILE A 115 -4.95 -11.56 -3.22
N TYR A 116 -4.66 -12.38 -4.23
CA TYR A 116 -5.62 -13.37 -4.74
C TYR A 116 -5.36 -14.80 -4.28
N ARG A 117 -4.10 -15.20 -4.06
CA ARG A 117 -3.80 -16.59 -3.67
C ARG A 117 -3.84 -16.80 -2.17
N LYS A 118 -3.26 -15.88 -1.41
CA LYS A 118 -3.15 -15.99 0.04
C LYS A 118 -4.08 -15.05 0.80
N GLU A 119 -4.71 -14.10 0.12
CA GLU A 119 -5.64 -13.11 0.70
C GLU A 119 -5.05 -12.40 1.94
N MET A 120 -3.73 -12.24 1.99
CA MET A 120 -3.04 -11.75 3.18
C MET A 120 -2.96 -10.24 3.26
N TRP A 121 -3.26 -9.54 2.15
CA TRP A 121 -3.17 -8.08 2.09
C TRP A 121 -3.88 -7.40 3.28
N ASP A 122 -5.05 -7.90 3.66
CA ASP A 122 -5.86 -7.34 4.75
C ASP A 122 -5.34 -7.73 6.15
N SER A 123 -4.48 -8.74 6.24
CA SER A 123 -3.83 -9.16 7.50
C SER A 123 -2.55 -8.38 7.83
N LEU A 124 -1.95 -7.72 6.84
CA LEU A 124 -0.76 -6.89 7.02
C LEU A 124 -1.11 -5.59 7.75
N THR A 125 -0.20 -5.15 8.63
CA THR A 125 -0.24 -3.81 9.25
C THR A 125 0.02 -2.71 8.22
N GLU A 126 -0.38 -1.49 8.54
CA GLU A 126 -0.12 -0.33 7.68
C GLU A 126 1.38 -0.02 7.49
N SER A 127 2.22 -0.38 8.46
CA SER A 127 3.68 -0.30 8.31
C SER A 127 4.20 -1.33 7.32
N GLU A 128 3.80 -2.59 7.46
CA GLU A 128 4.22 -3.67 6.55
C GLU A 128 3.78 -3.39 5.12
N LYS A 129 2.54 -2.90 4.92
CA LYS A 129 2.05 -2.51 3.59
C LYS A 129 2.90 -1.42 2.95
N LYS A 130 3.30 -0.40 3.72
CA LYS A 130 4.11 0.72 3.21
C LYS A 130 5.51 0.26 2.84
N GLU A 131 6.12 -0.55 3.70
CA GLU A 131 7.44 -1.12 3.46
C GLU A 131 7.42 -2.03 2.24
N PHE A 132 6.44 -2.93 2.16
CA PHE A 132 6.22 -3.79 1.00
C PHE A 132 6.12 -3.01 -0.31
N ILE A 133 5.24 -1.99 -0.38
CA ILE A 133 5.10 -1.14 -1.57
C ILE A 133 6.41 -0.43 -1.91
N SER A 134 7.14 0.04 -0.91
CA SER A 134 8.45 0.67 -1.10
C SER A 134 9.47 -0.30 -1.72
N GLN A 135 9.48 -1.56 -1.28
CA GLN A 135 10.42 -2.59 -1.75
C GLN A 135 10.10 -3.13 -3.14
N LEU A 136 8.86 -2.97 -3.62
CA LEU A 136 8.52 -3.29 -5.01
C LEU A 136 9.28 -2.40 -6.02
N GLN A 137 9.71 -1.19 -5.61
CA GLN A 137 10.45 -0.24 -6.44
C GLN A 137 9.79 -0.01 -7.82
N LEU A 138 8.47 0.17 -7.80
CA LEU A 138 7.64 0.25 -9.02
C LEU A 138 8.02 1.43 -9.91
N CYS A 139 8.18 1.18 -11.20
CA CYS A 139 8.26 2.24 -12.20
C CYS A 139 6.86 2.83 -12.49
N PRO A 140 6.76 4.01 -13.14
CA PRO A 140 5.47 4.65 -13.40
C PRO A 140 4.44 3.78 -14.10
N GLU A 141 4.86 2.93 -15.04
CA GLU A 141 4.00 1.97 -15.74
C GLU A 141 3.48 0.90 -14.77
N GLU A 142 4.36 0.34 -13.93
CA GLU A 142 3.99 -0.66 -12.91
C GLU A 142 3.08 -0.08 -11.82
N ILE A 143 3.17 1.22 -11.51
CA ILE A 143 2.24 1.90 -10.61
C ILE A 143 0.82 1.87 -11.19
N VAL A 144 0.67 2.04 -12.51
CA VAL A 144 -0.64 1.96 -13.17
C VAL A 144 -1.19 0.54 -13.08
N ASP A 145 -0.35 -0.46 -13.33
CA ASP A 145 -0.72 -1.87 -13.22
C ASP A 145 -1.13 -2.24 -11.79
N LEU A 146 -0.38 -1.76 -10.78
CA LEU A 146 -0.73 -1.89 -9.36
C LEU A 146 -2.12 -1.30 -9.08
N ILE A 147 -2.38 -0.07 -9.54
CA ILE A 147 -3.67 0.58 -9.34
C ILE A 147 -4.79 -0.23 -9.98
N ASN A 148 -4.59 -0.75 -11.19
CA ASN A 148 -5.58 -1.58 -11.88
C ASN A 148 -5.90 -2.86 -11.08
N ILE A 149 -4.88 -3.57 -10.59
CA ILE A 149 -5.06 -4.77 -9.75
C ILE A 149 -5.86 -4.43 -8.48
N LEU A 150 -5.52 -3.33 -7.80
CA LEU A 150 -6.22 -2.91 -6.59
C LEU A 150 -7.67 -2.47 -6.87
N VAL A 151 -7.91 -1.82 -8.01
CA VAL A 151 -9.27 -1.45 -8.45
C VAL A 151 -10.10 -2.70 -8.76
N ASP A 152 -9.52 -3.69 -9.42
CA ASP A 152 -10.20 -4.96 -9.70
C ASP A 152 -10.52 -5.71 -8.42
N TYR A 153 -9.58 -5.82 -7.48
CA TYR A 153 -9.82 -6.38 -6.15
C TYR A 153 -10.97 -5.68 -5.42
N LYS A 154 -10.98 -4.33 -5.43
CA LYS A 154 -12.08 -3.55 -4.83
C LYS A 154 -13.42 -3.82 -5.52
N ASN A 155 -13.43 -3.96 -6.84
CA ASN A 155 -14.64 -4.24 -7.60
C ASN A 155 -15.20 -5.65 -7.31
N GLU A 156 -14.33 -6.65 -7.18
CA GLU A 156 -14.74 -8.00 -6.79
C GLU A 156 -15.29 -8.04 -5.36
N ASN A 157 -14.62 -7.38 -4.41
CA ASN A 157 -15.11 -7.24 -3.05
C ASN A 157 -16.48 -6.55 -2.99
N LYS A 158 -16.69 -5.51 -3.80
CA LYS A 158 -18.01 -4.88 -3.91
C LYS A 158 -19.07 -5.84 -4.45
N LYS A 159 -18.78 -6.62 -5.49
CA LYS A 159 -19.72 -7.62 -6.03
C LYS A 159 -20.10 -8.67 -4.98
N LEU A 160 -19.12 -9.12 -4.19
CA LEU A 160 -19.37 -10.07 -3.10
C LEU A 160 -20.22 -9.43 -1.99
N TYR A 161 -19.94 -8.19 -1.61
CA TYR A 161 -20.73 -7.43 -0.66
C TYR A 161 -22.19 -7.28 -1.13
N ASP A 162 -22.41 -6.80 -2.35
CA ASP A 162 -23.75 -6.61 -2.94
C ASP A 162 -24.53 -7.95 -2.99
N LYS A 163 -23.84 -9.07 -3.22
CA LYS A 163 -24.44 -10.40 -3.20
C LYS A 163 -24.86 -10.82 -1.78
N ARG A 164 -24.03 -10.55 -0.76
CA ARG A 164 -24.35 -10.81 0.66
C ARG A 164 -25.53 -9.97 1.12
N GLU A 165 -25.56 -8.69 0.76
CA GLU A 165 -26.67 -7.78 1.07
C GLU A 165 -27.99 -8.27 0.45
N LYS A 166 -27.98 -8.65 -0.84
CA LYS A 166 -29.16 -9.24 -1.49
C LYS A 166 -29.64 -10.52 -0.80
N MET A 167 -28.72 -11.38 -0.36
CA MET A 167 -29.04 -12.61 0.35
C MET A 167 -29.63 -12.33 1.74
N GLN A 168 -29.09 -11.37 2.48
CA GLN A 168 -29.65 -10.90 3.76
C GLN A 168 -31.07 -10.38 3.57
N ASN A 169 -31.29 -9.50 2.58
CA ASN A 169 -32.61 -8.94 2.29
C ASN A 169 -33.63 -10.02 1.92
N ALA A 170 -33.26 -10.98 1.06
CA ALA A 170 -34.13 -12.10 0.70
C ALA A 170 -34.47 -13.00 1.91
N THR A 171 -33.51 -13.21 2.81
CA THR A 171 -33.71 -13.99 4.05
C THR A 171 -34.66 -13.27 5.00
N LEU A 172 -34.52 -11.95 5.14
CA LEU A 172 -35.37 -11.12 5.98
C LEU A 172 -36.81 -11.06 5.46
N ASP A 173 -36.97 -10.91 4.14
CA ASP A 173 -38.28 -11.00 3.46
C ASP A 173 -38.95 -12.36 3.66
N PHE A 174 -38.17 -13.45 3.63
CA PHE A 174 -38.68 -14.78 3.90
C PHE A 174 -39.15 -14.91 5.36
N MET A 175 -38.36 -14.46 6.34
CA MET A 175 -38.73 -14.50 7.76
C MET A 175 -40.02 -13.72 8.03
N ASN A 176 -40.16 -12.53 7.44
CA ASN A 176 -41.38 -11.73 7.55
C ASN A 176 -42.60 -12.47 6.98
N LYS A 177 -42.46 -13.10 5.80
CA LYS A 177 -43.54 -13.90 5.19
C LYS A 177 -43.87 -15.15 6.01
N TYR A 178 -42.86 -15.79 6.58
CA TYR A 178 -43.01 -16.96 7.43
C TYR A 178 -43.85 -16.65 8.67
N GLU A 179 -43.55 -15.57 9.38
CA GLU A 179 -44.33 -15.13 10.54
C GLU A 179 -45.80 -14.83 10.17
N VAL A 180 -46.02 -14.11 9.07
CA VAL A 180 -47.38 -13.81 8.57
C VAL A 180 -48.16 -15.09 8.24
N VAL A 181 -47.53 -16.07 7.59
CA VAL A 181 -48.18 -17.35 7.25
C VAL A 181 -48.51 -18.15 8.52
N LYS A 182 -47.64 -18.13 9.52
CA LYS A 182 -47.87 -18.77 10.82
C LYS A 182 -49.04 -18.13 11.57
N GLU A 183 -49.19 -16.81 11.51
CA GLU A 183 -50.33 -16.09 12.09
C GLU A 183 -51.66 -16.38 11.37
N ILE A 184 -51.65 -16.41 10.04
CA ILE A 184 -52.88 -16.62 9.23
C ILE A 184 -53.36 -18.09 9.29
N PHE A 185 -52.42 -19.05 9.36
CA PHE A 185 -52.73 -20.48 9.31
C PHE A 185 -52.24 -21.24 10.56
N PRO A 186 -52.78 -20.93 11.76
CA PRO A 186 -52.28 -21.49 13.02
C PRO A 186 -52.45 -23.01 13.10
N SER A 187 -53.45 -23.58 12.42
CA SER A 187 -53.67 -25.03 12.34
C SER A 187 -52.58 -25.78 11.56
N LEU A 188 -51.80 -25.09 10.73
CA LEU A 188 -50.71 -25.65 9.92
C LEU A 188 -49.31 -25.39 10.51
N THR A 189 -49.22 -24.76 11.68
CA THR A 189 -47.95 -24.33 12.30
C THR A 189 -46.89 -25.42 12.34
N LYS A 190 -47.25 -26.66 12.71
CA LYS A 190 -46.28 -27.78 12.76
C LYS A 190 -45.71 -28.15 11.38
N ALA A 191 -46.51 -28.07 10.33
CA ALA A 191 -46.06 -28.35 8.97
C ALA A 191 -45.20 -27.20 8.44
N ILE A 192 -45.56 -25.96 8.77
CA ILE A 192 -44.80 -24.75 8.42
C ILE A 192 -43.43 -24.74 9.12
N GLU A 193 -43.36 -25.07 10.41
CA GLU A 193 -42.12 -25.18 11.18
C GLU A 193 -41.22 -26.31 10.67
N PHE A 194 -41.80 -27.44 10.24
CA PHE A 194 -41.05 -28.53 9.61
C PHE A 194 -40.40 -28.07 8.29
N LEU A 195 -41.16 -27.41 7.41
CA LEU A 195 -40.65 -26.88 6.14
C LEU A 195 -39.56 -25.82 6.36
N TYR A 196 -39.71 -24.97 7.37
CA TYR A 196 -38.68 -23.99 7.75
C TYR A 196 -37.36 -24.67 8.12
N LYS A 197 -37.40 -25.68 8.99
CA LYS A 197 -36.20 -26.43 9.39
C LYS A 197 -35.53 -27.15 8.22
N GLU A 198 -36.31 -27.77 7.34
CA GLU A 198 -35.79 -28.47 6.16
C GLU A 198 -35.26 -27.51 5.08
N SER A 199 -35.71 -26.25 5.05
CA SER A 199 -35.26 -25.26 4.05
C SER A 199 -33.77 -24.88 4.17
N GLY A 200 -33.15 -25.16 5.32
CA GLY A 200 -31.75 -24.80 5.58
C GLY A 200 -31.51 -23.30 5.79
N ILE A 201 -32.55 -22.47 5.83
CA ILE A 201 -32.45 -21.02 6.05
C ILE A 201 -31.80 -20.66 7.38
N GLU A 202 -32.00 -21.46 8.43
CA GLU A 202 -31.30 -21.29 9.71
C GLU A 202 -29.77 -21.35 9.56
N LYS A 203 -29.26 -22.25 8.70
CA LYS A 203 -27.82 -22.36 8.42
C LYS A 203 -27.30 -21.15 7.65
N ILE A 204 -28.14 -20.56 6.78
CA ILE A 204 -27.83 -19.34 6.06
C ILE A 204 -27.75 -18.15 7.03
N ILE A 205 -28.73 -18.01 7.93
CA ILE A 205 -28.77 -16.94 8.93
C ILE A 205 -27.55 -17.01 9.86
N MET A 206 -27.14 -18.21 10.28
CA MET A 206 -25.99 -18.40 11.16
C MET A 206 -24.63 -18.26 10.47
N ALA A 207 -24.58 -18.31 9.13
CA ALA A 207 -23.35 -18.22 8.34
C ALA A 207 -23.07 -16.80 7.80
N ILE A 208 -24.00 -15.87 8.05
CA ILE A 208 -23.90 -14.44 7.75
C ILE A 208 -23.38 -13.70 8.98
#